data_AF-A0A1Q7WU20-F1
#
_entry.id   AF-A0A1Q7WU20-F1
#
_cell.length_a   1.000
_cell.length_b   1.000
_cell.length_c   1.000
_cell.angle_alpha   90.00
_cell.angle_beta   90.00
_cell.angle_gamma   90.00
#
_symmetry.space_group_name_H-M   'P 1'
#
loop_
_entity.id
_entity.type
_entity.pdbx_description
1 polymer ?
#
loop_
_entity_poly.entity_id
_entity_poly.type
_entity_poly.pdbx_seq_one_letter_code
_entity_poly.pdbx_strand_id
1 'polypeptide(L)'
;MSEYLVDHWGTKYCKEHQGQYPTCAFCGRLVPLQQQDPQSSEHVRCPICRASAVESLPQARALFQGLMKQLNAQGLQFNNIPLQIELVDRARLAQLLNSRSGVDALGVTTHSTHMLNGQVVRTEVNGIAVLRGLPSTLFRGVCVHELGHAWLTLQGIRGLPSWAEEGFCELLSYRFYGELNTDESRHHAEGIEKNPDPVYGEGFRR
;
A
#
# COMPACT_ATOMS: atom_id res chain seq x y z
N MET A 1 -34.54 -15.57 17.46
CA MET A 1 -33.80 -14.30 17.66
C MET A 1 -32.72 -14.27 16.60
N SER A 2 -32.77 -13.30 15.70
CA SER A 2 -31.74 -13.10 14.68
C SER A 2 -30.42 -12.74 15.37
N GLU A 3 -29.37 -13.53 15.12
CA GLU A 3 -28.02 -13.25 15.62
C GLU A 3 -27.41 -12.11 14.80
N TYR A 4 -26.80 -11.14 15.48
CA TYR A 4 -26.16 -10.00 14.83
C TYR A 4 -24.64 -10.08 15.00
N LEU A 5 -23.92 -9.70 13.95
CA LEU A 5 -22.49 -9.53 13.94
C LEU A 5 -22.14 -8.04 13.86
N VAL A 6 -20.93 -7.71 14.27
CA VAL A 6 -20.38 -6.35 14.24
C VAL A 6 -19.07 -6.40 13.47
N ASP A 7 -18.92 -5.56 12.43
CA ASP A 7 -17.65 -5.43 11.73
C ASP A 7 -16.65 -4.58 12.51
N HIS A 8 -15.40 -4.50 12.03
CA HIS A 8 -14.36 -3.68 12.64
C HIS A 8 -14.77 -2.20 12.82
N TRP A 9 -15.71 -1.70 12.01
CA TRP A 9 -16.18 -0.32 12.01
C TRP A 9 -17.38 -0.09 12.94
N GLY A 10 -17.79 -1.10 13.70
CA GLY A 10 -18.97 -1.02 14.58
C GLY A 10 -20.31 -1.20 13.85
N THR A 11 -20.29 -1.53 12.55
CA THR A 11 -21.51 -1.72 11.76
C THR A 11 -22.16 -3.05 12.14
N LYS A 12 -23.40 -2.99 12.60
CA LYS A 12 -24.20 -4.18 12.91
C LYS A 12 -24.86 -4.72 11.65
N TYR A 13 -24.77 -6.03 11.43
CA TYR A 13 -25.46 -6.73 10.36
C TYR A 13 -25.96 -8.10 10.82
N CYS A 14 -27.02 -8.61 10.20
CA CYS A 14 -27.53 -9.94 10.50
C CYS A 14 -26.50 -11.00 10.12
N LYS A 15 -26.30 -12.02 10.95
CA LYS A 15 -25.40 -13.15 10.66
C LYS A 15 -25.72 -13.84 9.33
N GLU A 16 -26.99 -13.86 8.94
CA GLU A 16 -27.45 -14.37 7.64
C GLU A 16 -26.84 -13.64 6.44
N HIS A 17 -26.45 -12.36 6.61
CA HIS A 17 -25.79 -11.59 5.56
C HIS A 17 -24.28 -11.81 5.50
N GLN A 18 -23.71 -12.56 6.45
CA GLN A 18 -22.30 -12.96 6.42
C GLN A 18 -22.09 -13.91 5.24
N GLY A 19 -21.32 -13.48 4.24
CA GLY A 19 -21.08 -14.23 3.00
C GLY A 19 -22.12 -14.00 1.89
N GLN A 20 -23.24 -13.32 2.17
CA GLN A 20 -24.18 -12.90 1.13
C GLN A 20 -23.70 -11.63 0.41
N TYR A 21 -23.11 -10.70 1.14
CA TYR A 21 -22.53 -9.49 0.57
C TYR A 21 -21.00 -9.55 0.58
N PRO A 22 -20.34 -9.09 -0.49
CA PRO A 22 -18.90 -8.99 -0.51
C PRO A 22 -18.41 -7.90 0.44
N THR A 23 -17.17 -8.03 0.89
CA THR A 23 -16.47 -6.99 1.67
C THR A 23 -15.71 -6.06 0.75
N CYS A 24 -15.56 -4.80 1.16
CA CYS A 24 -14.71 -3.82 0.52
C CYS A 24 -13.26 -4.30 0.54
N ALA A 25 -12.61 -4.34 -0.61
CA ALA A 25 -11.23 -4.84 -0.75
C ALA A 25 -10.19 -4.04 0.05
N PHE A 26 -10.49 -2.80 0.44
CA PHE A 26 -9.53 -1.94 1.13
C PHE A 26 -9.77 -1.78 2.63
N CYS A 27 -10.99 -2.04 3.12
CA CYS A 27 -11.35 -1.75 4.51
C CYS A 27 -12.21 -2.84 5.17
N GLY A 28 -12.55 -3.91 4.45
CA GLY A 28 -13.32 -5.03 5.00
C GLY A 28 -14.80 -4.76 5.30
N ARG A 29 -15.31 -3.53 5.12
CA ARG A 29 -16.75 -3.23 5.29
C ARG A 29 -17.59 -4.10 4.37
N LEU A 30 -18.69 -4.67 4.88
CA LEU A 30 -19.69 -5.31 4.00
C LEU A 30 -20.31 -4.27 3.06
N VAL A 31 -20.46 -4.63 1.79
CA VAL A 31 -20.99 -3.74 0.74
C VAL A 31 -22.27 -4.34 0.14
N PRO A 32 -23.45 -3.85 0.57
CA PRO A 32 -24.73 -4.25 -0.02
C PRO A 32 -24.77 -3.96 -1.53
N LEU A 33 -25.56 -4.74 -2.27
CA LEU A 33 -25.66 -4.64 -3.74
C LEU A 33 -25.97 -3.21 -4.22
N GLN A 34 -26.80 -2.45 -3.49
CA GLN A 34 -27.17 -1.08 -3.85
C GLN A 34 -26.02 -0.07 -3.74
N GLN A 35 -24.94 -0.43 -3.02
CA GLN A 35 -23.76 0.40 -2.81
C GLN A 35 -22.56 -0.04 -3.66
N GLN A 36 -22.70 -1.16 -4.38
CA GLN A 36 -21.69 -1.65 -5.30
C GLN A 36 -21.66 -0.75 -6.54
N ASP A 37 -20.47 -0.55 -7.09
CA ASP A 37 -20.30 0.17 -8.35
C ASP A 37 -20.46 -0.82 -9.51
N PRO A 38 -21.48 -0.66 -10.37
CA PRO A 38 -21.66 -1.55 -11.52
C PRO A 38 -20.49 -1.50 -12.52
N GLN A 39 -19.68 -0.43 -12.50
CA GLN A 39 -18.57 -0.21 -13.43
C GLN A 39 -17.22 -0.67 -12.85
N SER A 40 -17.15 -1.03 -11.56
CA SER A 40 -15.92 -1.51 -10.93
C SER A 40 -15.81 -3.03 -11.10
N SER A 41 -15.04 -3.47 -12.10
CA SER A 41 -14.94 -4.88 -12.47
C SER A 41 -13.91 -5.68 -11.66
N GLU A 42 -13.00 -5.02 -10.96
CA GLU A 42 -11.82 -5.69 -10.40
C GLU A 42 -11.96 -5.98 -8.90
N HIS A 43 -12.47 -5.03 -8.11
CA HIS A 43 -12.65 -5.18 -6.68
C HIS A 43 -13.88 -4.44 -6.15
N VAL A 44 -14.61 -5.08 -5.24
CA VAL A 44 -15.73 -4.44 -4.54
C VAL A 44 -15.20 -3.33 -3.62
N ARG A 45 -15.80 -2.14 -3.72
CA ARG A 45 -15.39 -0.96 -2.95
C ARG A 45 -16.58 -0.26 -2.31
N CYS A 46 -16.51 -0.01 -1.00
CA CYS A 46 -17.54 0.75 -0.28
C CYS A 46 -17.52 2.25 -0.65
N PRO A 47 -18.65 2.97 -0.51
CA PRO A 47 -18.72 4.41 -0.80
C PRO A 47 -17.72 5.26 -0.03
N ILE A 48 -17.39 4.89 1.21
CA ILE A 48 -16.45 5.64 2.05
C ILE A 48 -15.03 5.57 1.47
N CYS A 49 -14.57 4.36 1.13
CA CYS A 49 -13.28 4.19 0.46
C CYS A 49 -13.27 4.89 -0.90
N ARG A 50 -14.39 4.87 -1.65
CA ARG A 50 -14.52 5.56 -2.94
C ARG A 50 -14.40 7.07 -2.82
N ALA A 51 -15.00 7.66 -1.79
CA ALA A 51 -14.97 9.10 -1.56
C ALA A 51 -13.55 9.64 -1.30
N SER A 52 -12.66 8.84 -0.71
CA SER A 52 -11.27 9.22 -0.43
C SER A 52 -10.26 8.74 -1.46
N ALA A 53 -10.72 8.22 -2.61
CA ALA A 53 -9.87 7.63 -3.63
C ALA A 53 -8.81 8.60 -4.19
N VAL A 54 -7.61 8.08 -4.42
CA VAL A 54 -6.58 8.78 -5.20
C VAL A 54 -6.69 8.38 -6.66
N GLU A 55 -7.35 9.22 -7.46
CA GLU A 55 -7.70 8.90 -8.85
C GLU A 55 -6.82 9.63 -9.89
N SER A 56 -6.07 10.65 -9.46
CA SER A 56 -5.29 11.50 -10.37
C SER A 56 -3.85 11.67 -9.92
N LEU A 57 -2.95 11.80 -10.91
CA LEU A 57 -1.54 12.06 -10.66
C LEU A 57 -1.27 13.37 -9.89
N PRO A 58 -1.97 14.50 -10.12
CA PRO A 58 -1.81 15.70 -9.29
C PRO A 58 -2.13 15.46 -7.82
N GLN A 59 -3.21 14.73 -7.52
CA GLN A 59 -3.56 14.35 -6.14
C GLN A 59 -2.48 13.46 -5.53
N ALA A 60 -2.03 12.44 -6.26
CA ALA A 60 -0.93 11.56 -5.83
C ALA A 60 0.36 12.36 -5.52
N ARG A 61 0.74 13.29 -6.40
CA ARG A 61 1.93 14.15 -6.22
C ARG A 61 1.83 15.04 -4.97
N ALA A 62 0.66 15.63 -4.71
CA ALA A 62 0.47 16.46 -3.52
C ALA A 62 0.64 15.64 -2.22
N LEU A 63 0.07 14.44 -2.18
CA LEU A 63 0.22 13.53 -1.04
C LEU A 63 1.67 13.07 -0.88
N PHE A 64 2.30 12.66 -1.98
CA PHE A 64 3.68 12.21 -2.02
C PHE A 64 4.67 13.28 -1.54
N GLN A 65 4.51 14.54 -1.96
CA GLN A 65 5.34 15.64 -1.49
C GLN A 65 5.20 15.88 0.01
N GLY A 66 3.99 15.72 0.57
CA GLY A 66 3.76 15.77 2.02
C GLY A 66 4.51 14.65 2.75
N LEU A 67 4.39 13.41 2.25
CA LEU A 67 5.06 12.25 2.82
C LEU A 67 6.58 12.38 2.79
N MET A 68 7.17 12.81 1.67
CA MET A 68 8.61 13.03 1.56
C MET A 68 9.11 14.03 2.60
N LYS A 69 8.35 15.09 2.90
CA LYS A 69 8.71 16.03 3.98
C LYS A 69 8.65 15.38 5.36
N GLN A 70 7.61 14.60 5.64
CA GLN A 70 7.47 13.88 6.91
C GLN A 70 8.58 12.86 7.13
N LEU A 71 8.86 12.01 6.13
CA LEU A 71 9.90 10.98 6.21
C LEU A 71 11.31 11.59 6.39
N ASN A 72 11.61 12.67 5.66
CA ASN A 72 12.86 13.42 5.86
C ASN A 72 12.98 13.96 7.29
N ALA A 73 11.89 14.46 7.88
CA ALA A 73 11.89 14.95 9.26
C ALA A 73 12.08 13.83 10.30
N GLN A 74 11.77 12.59 9.94
CA GLN A 74 12.00 11.39 10.75
C GLN A 74 13.39 10.77 10.54
N GLY A 75 14.24 11.38 9.70
CA GLY A 75 15.60 10.92 9.42
C GLY A 75 15.74 9.99 8.22
N LEU A 76 14.66 9.67 7.52
CA LEU A 76 14.72 8.94 6.25
C LEU A 76 15.08 9.90 5.12
N GLN A 77 16.39 10.12 4.95
CA GLN A 77 16.92 11.03 3.94
C GLN A 77 17.11 10.33 2.59
N PHE A 78 16.66 10.97 1.51
CA PHE A 78 16.74 10.46 0.13
C PHE A 78 17.84 11.13 -0.70
N ASN A 79 18.88 11.70 -0.06
CA ASN A 79 20.08 12.26 -0.70
C ASN A 79 19.80 13.27 -1.84
N ASN A 80 18.72 14.06 -1.73
CA ASN A 80 18.26 15.01 -2.77
C ASN A 80 17.94 14.36 -4.14
N ILE A 81 17.73 13.05 -4.19
CA ILE A 81 17.32 12.37 -5.42
C ILE A 81 15.86 12.73 -5.72
N PRO A 82 15.54 13.19 -6.94
CA PRO A 82 14.18 13.58 -7.31
C PRO A 82 13.32 12.34 -7.59
N LEU A 83 12.90 11.66 -6.52
CA LEU A 83 12.01 10.50 -6.61
C LEU A 83 10.67 10.91 -7.21
N GLN A 84 10.21 10.12 -8.17
CA GLN A 84 8.92 10.33 -8.85
C GLN A 84 7.83 9.44 -8.26
N ILE A 85 6.58 9.85 -8.44
CA ILE A 85 5.42 9.00 -8.22
C ILE A 85 4.66 8.80 -9.52
N GLU A 86 4.37 7.55 -9.85
CA GLU A 86 3.49 7.14 -10.94
C GLU A 86 2.20 6.56 -10.35
N LEU A 87 1.06 6.90 -10.94
CA LEU A 87 -0.23 6.32 -10.60
C LEU A 87 -0.62 5.36 -11.73
N VAL A 88 -0.72 4.06 -11.41
CA VAL A 88 -0.81 2.99 -12.40
C VAL A 88 -2.08 2.17 -12.25
N ASP A 89 -2.54 1.52 -13.33
CA ASP A 89 -3.55 0.46 -13.23
C ASP A 89 -2.91 -0.90 -12.91
N ARG A 90 -3.73 -1.93 -12.69
CA ARG A 90 -3.24 -3.29 -12.38
C ARG A 90 -2.39 -3.88 -13.48
N ALA A 91 -2.74 -3.65 -14.75
CA ALA A 91 -1.99 -4.18 -15.88
C ALA A 91 -0.56 -3.61 -15.90
N ARG A 92 -0.43 -2.29 -15.73
CA ARG A 92 0.87 -1.62 -15.65
C ARG A 92 1.64 -2.01 -14.39
N LEU A 93 0.97 -2.13 -13.24
CA LEU A 93 1.61 -2.57 -12.01
C LEU A 93 2.19 -3.99 -12.15
N ALA A 94 1.44 -4.92 -12.73
CA ALA A 94 1.90 -6.29 -13.00
C ALA A 94 3.12 -6.33 -13.92
N GLN A 95 3.18 -5.46 -14.94
CA GLN A 95 4.36 -5.30 -15.81
C GLN A 95 5.59 -4.83 -15.02
N LEU A 96 5.43 -3.83 -14.14
CA LEU A 96 6.53 -3.29 -13.34
C LEU A 96 7.07 -4.32 -12.32
N LEU A 97 6.20 -5.17 -11.78
CA LEU A 97 6.56 -6.25 -10.88
C LEU A 97 7.22 -7.46 -11.60
N ASN A 98 7.34 -7.42 -12.93
CA ASN A 98 7.89 -8.50 -13.75
C ASN A 98 7.27 -9.89 -13.43
N SER A 99 5.99 -9.93 -13.07
CA SER A 99 5.27 -11.13 -12.62
C SER A 99 5.87 -11.84 -11.39
N ARG A 100 6.74 -11.19 -10.61
CA ARG A 100 7.46 -11.79 -9.47
C ARG A 100 6.84 -11.53 -8.10
N SER A 101 5.86 -10.62 -8.01
CA SER A 101 5.22 -10.27 -6.74
C SER A 101 3.76 -10.67 -6.73
N GLY A 102 3.24 -10.98 -5.54
CA GLY A 102 1.91 -11.55 -5.32
C GLY A 102 0.79 -10.77 -6.00
N VAL A 103 -0.31 -11.47 -6.27
CA VAL A 103 -1.54 -10.97 -6.92
C VAL A 103 -2.10 -9.70 -6.24
N ASP A 104 -1.70 -9.44 -4.99
CA ASP A 104 -2.23 -8.39 -4.13
C ASP A 104 -1.36 -7.13 -4.01
N ALA A 105 -0.20 -7.05 -4.66
CA ALA A 105 0.71 -5.90 -4.57
C ALA A 105 -0.01 -4.58 -4.93
N LEU A 106 0.14 -3.54 -4.10
CA LEU A 106 -0.52 -2.24 -4.29
C LEU A 106 0.41 -1.14 -4.79
N GLY A 107 1.72 -1.40 -4.79
CA GLY A 107 2.75 -0.49 -5.24
C GLY A 107 4.02 -1.26 -5.64
N VAL A 108 5.00 -0.52 -6.12
CA VAL A 108 6.34 -1.01 -6.42
C VAL A 108 7.35 0.13 -6.46
N THR A 109 8.55 -0.13 -5.96
CA THR A 109 9.71 0.72 -6.14
C THR A 109 10.29 0.55 -7.53
N THR A 110 10.46 1.66 -8.25
CA THR A 110 10.89 1.65 -9.65
C THR A 110 12.37 1.96 -9.78
N HIS A 111 13.04 1.25 -10.69
CA HIS A 111 14.47 1.39 -10.93
C HIS A 111 14.80 1.57 -12.42
N SER A 112 15.84 2.34 -12.72
CA SER A 112 16.49 2.37 -14.03
C SER A 112 17.73 1.48 -14.00
N THR A 113 17.87 0.62 -15.01
CA THR A 113 19.05 -0.24 -15.16
C THR A 113 19.88 0.23 -16.34
N HIS A 114 21.13 0.58 -16.09
CA HIS A 114 22.11 0.91 -17.14
C HIS A 114 22.91 -0.34 -17.48
N MET A 115 22.92 -0.67 -18.77
CA MET A 115 23.64 -1.82 -19.30
C MET A 115 24.85 -1.36 -20.12
N LEU A 116 25.99 -2.03 -19.95
CA LEU A 116 27.16 -1.88 -20.79
C LEU A 116 27.55 -3.28 -21.27
N ASN A 117 27.68 -3.47 -22.59
CA ASN A 117 27.99 -4.78 -23.21
C ASN A 117 27.09 -5.93 -22.74
N GLY A 118 25.80 -5.66 -22.50
CA GLY A 118 24.83 -6.66 -22.03
C GLY A 118 24.92 -7.00 -20.54
N GLN A 119 25.85 -6.40 -19.79
CA GLN A 119 25.93 -6.52 -18.34
C GLN A 119 25.32 -5.32 -17.64
N VAL A 120 24.58 -5.57 -16.55
CA VAL A 120 24.07 -4.51 -15.68
C VAL A 120 25.25 -3.88 -14.94
N VAL A 121 25.53 -2.61 -15.24
CA VAL A 121 26.63 -1.86 -14.62
C VAL A 121 26.15 -0.93 -13.51
N ARG A 122 24.88 -0.49 -13.55
CA ARG A 122 24.31 0.42 -12.54
C ARG A 122 22.80 0.26 -12.48
N THR A 123 22.25 0.26 -11.27
CA THR A 123 20.81 0.35 -11.02
C THR A 123 20.55 1.56 -10.14
N GLU A 124 19.62 2.42 -10.55
CA GLU A 124 19.25 3.64 -9.85
C GLU A 124 17.78 3.61 -9.47
N VAL A 125 17.45 4.12 -8.28
CA VAL A 125 16.04 4.28 -7.87
C VAL A 125 15.47 5.50 -8.57
N ASN A 126 14.35 5.32 -9.27
CA ASN A 126 13.64 6.40 -9.97
C ASN A 126 12.54 7.02 -9.11
N GLY A 127 11.90 6.21 -8.28
CA GLY A 127 10.67 6.59 -7.58
C GLY A 127 9.82 5.37 -7.27
N ILE A 128 8.52 5.60 -7.12
CA ILE A 128 7.53 4.56 -6.80
C ILE A 128 6.36 4.62 -7.79
N ALA A 129 5.75 3.47 -8.06
CA ALA A 129 4.48 3.38 -8.77
C ALA A 129 3.44 2.79 -7.82
N VAL A 130 2.25 3.40 -7.75
CA VAL A 130 1.20 2.99 -6.81
C VAL A 130 -0.11 2.81 -7.57
N LEU A 131 -0.89 1.81 -7.18
CA LEU A 131 -2.18 1.52 -7.77
C LEU A 131 -3.13 2.72 -7.68
N ARG A 132 -3.76 3.05 -8.80
CA ARG A 132 -4.84 4.05 -8.88
C ARG A 132 -6.06 3.60 -8.10
N GLY A 133 -6.73 4.55 -7.47
CA GLY A 133 -8.00 4.32 -6.81
C GLY A 133 -7.88 3.74 -5.41
N LEU A 134 -6.70 3.73 -4.79
CA LEU A 134 -6.58 3.43 -3.37
C LEU A 134 -7.22 4.54 -2.52
N PRO A 135 -7.88 4.24 -1.39
CA PRO A 135 -8.24 5.24 -0.38
C PRO A 135 -7.01 6.02 0.08
N SER A 136 -7.15 7.33 0.31
CA SER A 136 -6.02 8.23 0.62
C SER A 136 -5.10 7.73 1.74
N THR A 137 -5.67 7.16 2.82
CA THR A 137 -4.89 6.63 3.95
C THR A 137 -4.09 5.40 3.54
N LEU A 138 -4.72 4.43 2.86
CA LEU A 138 -4.05 3.25 2.31
C LEU A 138 -2.97 3.64 1.30
N PHE A 139 -3.30 4.53 0.35
CA PHE A 139 -2.37 5.05 -0.64
C PHE A 139 -1.09 5.60 -0.01
N ARG A 140 -1.23 6.39 1.06
CA ARG A 140 -0.08 6.97 1.76
C ARG A 140 0.77 5.92 2.46
N GLY A 141 0.15 4.93 3.11
CA GLY A 141 0.90 3.82 3.71
C GLY A 141 1.66 3.00 2.68
N VAL A 142 1.04 2.68 1.53
CA VAL A 142 1.73 2.03 0.40
C VAL A 142 2.90 2.89 -0.10
N CYS A 143 2.73 4.21 -0.21
CA CYS A 143 3.85 5.08 -0.57
C CYS A 143 5.00 5.01 0.45
N VAL A 144 4.69 4.97 1.74
CA VAL A 144 5.71 4.85 2.81
C VAL A 144 6.43 3.51 2.72
N HIS A 145 5.72 2.42 2.49
CA HIS A 145 6.28 1.09 2.26
C HIS A 145 7.30 1.10 1.11
N GLU A 146 6.87 1.56 -0.07
CA GLU A 146 7.74 1.61 -1.25
C GLU A 146 8.92 2.59 -1.09
N LEU A 147 8.70 3.71 -0.39
CA LEU A 147 9.79 4.61 -0.05
C LEU A 147 10.79 3.98 0.93
N GLY A 148 10.39 2.95 1.70
CA GLY A 148 11.29 2.11 2.49
C GLY A 148 12.31 1.36 1.62
N HIS A 149 11.84 0.63 0.60
CA HIS A 149 12.72 -0.05 -0.37
C HIS A 149 13.62 0.94 -1.12
N ALA A 150 13.06 2.07 -1.54
CA ALA A 150 13.82 3.15 -2.16
C ALA A 150 14.94 3.61 -1.21
N TRP A 151 14.62 3.88 0.06
CA TRP A 151 15.58 4.34 1.05
C TRP A 151 16.68 3.30 1.29
N LEU A 152 16.36 2.03 1.51
CA LEU A 152 17.35 0.96 1.69
C LEU A 152 18.34 0.92 0.51
N THR A 153 17.81 0.98 -0.70
CA THR A 153 18.63 0.98 -1.93
C THR A 153 19.56 2.20 -1.98
N LEU A 154 19.05 3.39 -1.65
CA LEU A 154 19.82 4.64 -1.67
C LEU A 154 20.90 4.71 -0.57
N GLN A 155 20.69 4.02 0.55
CA GLN A 155 21.71 3.88 1.60
C GLN A 155 22.75 2.79 1.28
N GLY A 156 22.62 2.10 0.15
CA GLY A 156 23.52 1.00 -0.22
C GLY A 156 23.34 -0.25 0.64
N ILE A 157 22.22 -0.36 1.37
CA ILE A 157 21.87 -1.55 2.15
C ILE A 157 21.36 -2.59 1.16
N ARG A 158 22.09 -3.71 1.03
CA ARG A 158 21.82 -4.76 0.05
C ARG A 158 21.98 -6.13 0.67
N GLY A 159 21.30 -7.12 0.09
CA GLY A 159 21.42 -8.52 0.51
C GLY A 159 20.73 -8.83 1.83
N LEU A 160 19.76 -8.01 2.24
CA LEU A 160 18.87 -8.37 3.32
C LEU A 160 18.06 -9.61 2.92
N PRO A 161 17.78 -10.54 3.85
CA PRO A 161 16.79 -11.55 3.59
C PRO A 161 15.42 -10.87 3.41
N SER A 162 14.57 -11.41 2.53
CA SER A 162 13.29 -10.78 2.16
C SER A 162 12.43 -10.39 3.38
N TRP A 163 12.38 -11.22 4.42
CA TRP A 163 11.60 -10.91 5.63
C TRP A 163 12.11 -9.66 6.36
N ALA A 164 13.41 -9.37 6.32
CA ALA A 164 13.97 -8.19 7.00
C ALA A 164 13.74 -6.93 6.16
N GLU A 165 13.82 -7.05 4.84
CA GLU A 165 13.52 -5.95 3.92
C GLU A 165 12.03 -5.56 3.96
N GLU A 166 11.13 -6.54 3.79
CA GLU A 166 9.69 -6.32 3.86
C GLU A 166 9.26 -5.91 5.27
N GLY A 167 9.82 -6.54 6.31
CA GLY A 167 9.54 -6.19 7.70
C GLY A 167 9.92 -4.75 8.05
N PHE A 168 11.03 -4.24 7.51
CA PHE A 168 11.40 -2.83 7.64
C PHE A 168 10.38 -1.91 6.96
N CYS A 169 9.96 -2.23 5.73
CA CYS A 169 9.01 -1.42 4.98
C CYS A 169 7.60 -1.44 5.61
N GLU A 170 7.19 -2.57 6.18
CA GLU A 170 5.98 -2.72 7.00
C GLU A 170 6.06 -1.90 8.30
N LEU A 171 7.20 -1.91 8.99
CA LEU A 171 7.42 -1.11 10.19
C LEU A 171 7.25 0.38 9.93
N LEU A 172 7.79 0.89 8.81
CA LEU A 172 7.61 2.30 8.43
C LEU A 172 6.14 2.65 8.21
N SER A 173 5.41 1.78 7.51
CA SER A 173 3.99 1.96 7.21
C SER A 173 3.13 1.90 8.48
N TYR A 174 3.42 0.93 9.36
CA TYR A 174 2.81 0.80 10.67
C TYR A 174 3.01 2.07 11.53
N ARG A 175 4.24 2.58 11.61
CA ARG A 175 4.54 3.81 12.35
C ARG A 175 3.78 5.01 11.78
N PHE A 176 3.77 5.15 10.45
CA PHE A 176 3.01 6.19 9.78
C PHE A 176 1.51 6.13 10.13
N TYR A 177 0.91 4.94 10.14
CA TYR A 177 -0.47 4.76 10.56
C TYR A 177 -0.69 5.10 12.04
N GLY A 178 0.23 4.70 12.92
CA GLY A 178 0.20 5.06 14.33
C GLY A 178 0.22 6.57 14.58
N GLU A 179 0.99 7.31 13.77
CA GLU A 179 1.05 8.78 13.84
C GLU A 179 -0.23 9.46 13.36
N LEU A 180 -0.89 8.92 12.31
CA LEU A 180 -2.18 9.45 11.84
C LEU A 180 -3.31 9.25 12.86
N ASN A 181 -3.33 8.10 13.52
CA ASN A 181 -4.25 7.76 14.61
C ASN A 181 -5.75 8.02 14.32
N THR A 182 -6.18 7.81 13.08
CA THR A 182 -7.58 7.72 12.67
C THR A 182 -8.07 6.27 12.71
N ASP A 183 -9.39 6.04 12.70
CA ASP A 183 -9.96 4.68 12.61
C ASP A 183 -9.43 3.92 11.39
N GLU A 184 -9.33 4.61 10.24
CA GLU A 184 -8.81 4.01 9.00
C GLU A 184 -7.33 3.63 9.12
N SER A 185 -6.50 4.49 9.70
CA SER A 185 -5.10 4.14 9.93
C SER A 185 -4.92 3.01 10.93
N ARG A 186 -5.72 2.96 12.01
CA ARG A 186 -5.68 1.85 12.98
C ARG A 186 -6.07 0.53 12.34
N HIS A 187 -7.09 0.53 11.49
CA HIS A 187 -7.47 -0.66 10.72
C HIS A 187 -6.30 -1.22 9.90
N HIS A 188 -5.56 -0.35 9.20
CA HIS A 188 -4.40 -0.77 8.41
C HIS A 188 -3.23 -1.21 9.30
N ALA A 189 -2.94 -0.50 10.39
CA ALA A 189 -1.91 -0.87 11.35
C ALA A 189 -2.17 -2.25 11.96
N GLU A 190 -3.41 -2.52 12.39
CA GLU A 190 -3.81 -3.85 12.88
C GLU A 190 -3.68 -4.93 11.80
N GLY A 191 -3.95 -4.57 10.53
CA GLY A 191 -3.75 -5.46 9.38
C GLY A 191 -2.30 -5.90 9.25
N ILE A 192 -1.35 -4.98 9.40
CA ILE A 192 0.10 -5.27 9.41
C ILE A 192 0.46 -6.16 10.61
N GLU A 193 0.03 -5.79 11.82
CA GLU A 193 0.32 -6.54 13.05
C GLU A 193 -0.15 -8.00 12.99
N LYS A 194 -1.32 -8.24 12.39
CA LYS A 194 -1.99 -9.54 12.31
C LYS A 194 -1.72 -10.28 11.01
N ASN A 195 -0.93 -9.71 10.09
CA ASN A 195 -0.63 -10.34 8.80
C ASN A 195 0.05 -11.71 9.04
N PRO A 196 -0.53 -12.83 8.59
CA PRO A 196 0.04 -14.16 8.81
C PRO A 196 1.19 -14.50 7.86
N ASP A 197 1.46 -13.66 6.87
CA ASP A 197 2.51 -13.89 5.88
C ASP A 197 3.91 -13.99 6.53
N PRO A 198 4.71 -15.01 6.20
CA PRO A 198 6.02 -15.25 6.83
C PRO A 198 7.12 -14.26 6.39
N VAL A 199 6.91 -13.51 5.31
CA VAL A 199 7.85 -12.49 4.83
C VAL A 199 7.42 -11.12 5.34
N TYR A 200 6.17 -10.74 5.11
CA TYR A 200 5.66 -9.41 5.49
C TYR A 200 5.33 -9.34 6.98
N GLY A 201 4.37 -10.15 7.43
CA GLY A 201 3.87 -10.08 8.80
C GLY A 201 4.86 -10.59 9.84
N GLU A 202 5.48 -11.74 9.60
CA GLU A 202 6.53 -12.24 10.50
C GLU A 202 7.78 -11.36 10.45
N GLY A 203 8.12 -10.82 9.27
CA GLY A 203 9.19 -9.84 9.11
C GLY A 203 9.00 -8.62 9.99
N PHE A 204 7.79 -8.06 10.03
CA PHE A 204 7.43 -6.95 10.91
C PHE A 204 7.54 -7.26 12.41
N ARG A 205 7.28 -8.51 12.82
CA ARG A 205 7.24 -8.92 14.24
C ARG A 205 8.59 -9.37 14.82
N ARG A 206 9.68 -9.33 14.04
CA ARG A 206 11.03 -9.74 14.45
C ARG A 206 11.89 -8.53 14.80
#